data_AF-A0A378XNW8-F1
#
_entry.id   AF-A0A378XNW8-F1
#
_cell.length_a   1.000
_cell.length_b   1.000
_cell.length_c   1.000
_cell.angle_alpha   90.00
_cell.angle_beta   90.00
_cell.angle_gamma   90.00
#
_symmetry.space_group_name_H-M   'P 1'
#
loop_
_entity.id
_entity.type
_entity.pdbx_description
1 polymer ?
#
loop_
_entity_poly.entity_id
_entity_poly.type
_entity_poly.pdbx_seq_one_letter_code
_entity_poly.pdbx_strand_id
1 'polypeptide(L)'
;MRGVVWLVLIACAGLLMYLILKKRLGIGWFVVFGAHMALAAIALYVINYSGWITQVYIPINPVTMGAVTILGLPGIALLLGLKIILFGQAV
;
A
#
# COMPACT_ATOMS: atom_id res chain seq x y z
N MET A 1 6.49 23.57 20.02
CA MET A 1 7.10 22.73 18.96
C MET A 1 6.06 21.90 18.19
N ARG A 2 5.18 21.12 18.84
CA ARG A 2 4.19 20.26 18.15
C ARG A 2 3.21 21.00 17.22
N GLY A 3 2.71 22.17 17.62
CA GLY A 3 1.74 22.94 16.82
C GLY A 3 2.29 23.48 15.49
N VAL A 4 3.58 23.82 15.44
CA VAL A 4 4.24 24.30 14.21
C VAL A 4 4.34 23.17 13.18
N VAL A 5 4.62 21.94 13.63
CA VAL A 5 4.68 20.76 12.75
C VAL A 5 3.31 20.48 12.12
N TRP A 6 2.23 20.56 12.90
CA TRP A 6 0.87 20.39 12.39
C TRP A 6 0.49 21.49 11.39
N LEU A 7 0.85 22.74 11.67
CA LEU A 7 0.57 23.87 10.77
C LEU A 7 1.30 23.72 9.44
N VAL A 8 2.58 23.32 9.47
CA VAL A 8 3.38 23.04 8.27
C VAL A 8 2.80 21.86 7.49
N LEU A 9 2.39 20.78 8.16
CA LEU A 9 1.74 19.64 7.49
C LEU A 9 0.43 20.03 6.81
N ILE A 10 -0.42 20.81 7.48
CA ILE A 10 -1.70 21.28 6.92
C ILE A 10 -1.45 22.21 5.73
N ALA A 11 -0.50 23.14 5.83
CA ALA A 11 -0.14 24.03 4.75
C ALA A 11 0.40 23.27 3.54
N CYS A 12 1.28 22.29 3.77
CA CYS A 12 1.86 21.47 2.70
C CYS A 12 0.79 20.58 2.04
N ALA A 13 -0.09 19.96 2.83
CA ALA A 13 -1.21 19.17 2.33
C ALA A 13 -2.19 20.04 1.50
N GLY A 14 -2.52 21.24 1.96
CA GLY A 14 -3.37 22.18 1.24
C GLY A 14 -2.76 22.63 -0.09
N LEU A 15 -1.44 22.94 -0.10
CA LEU A 15 -0.72 23.31 -1.31
C LEU A 15 -0.67 22.15 -2.32
N LEU A 16 -0.47 20.93 -1.83
CA LEU A 16 -0.45 19.72 -2.65
C LEU A 16 -1.83 19.46 -3.26
N MET A 17 -2.90 19.60 -2.47
CA MET A 17 -4.29 19.49 -2.95
C MET A 17 -4.56 20.52 -4.05
N TYR A 18 -4.19 21.77 -3.82
CA TYR A 18 -4.31 22.85 -4.80
C TYR A 18 -3.55 22.54 -6.10
N LEU A 19 -2.33 22.02 -5.99
CA LEU A 19 -1.53 21.61 -7.14
C LEU A 19 -2.19 20.46 -7.93
N ILE A 20 -2.74 19.46 -7.25
CA ILE A 20 -3.46 18.33 -7.87
C ILE A 20 -4.66 18.82 -8.68
N LEU A 21 -5.47 19.72 -8.10
CA LEU A 21 -6.62 20.32 -8.78
C LEU A 21 -6.20 21.21 -9.96
N LYS A 22 -5.16 22.03 -9.78
CA LYS A 22 -4.68 22.98 -10.80
C LYS A 22 -3.97 22.30 -11.97
N LYS A 23 -3.15 21.29 -11.71
CA LYS A 23 -2.40 20.55 -12.74
C LYS A 23 -3.29 19.57 -13.51
N ARG A 24 -4.58 19.44 -13.16
CA ARG A 24 -5.48 18.44 -13.74
C ARG A 24 -4.78 17.10 -13.80
N LEU A 25 -4.25 16.62 -12.66
CA LEU A 25 -3.85 15.22 -12.55
C LEU A 25 -5.10 14.40 -12.89
N GLY A 26 -5.20 14.04 -14.16
CA GLY A 26 -6.41 13.47 -14.71
C GLY A 26 -6.66 12.11 -14.07
N ILE A 27 -7.85 11.58 -14.31
CA ILE A 27 -8.22 10.20 -13.97
C ILE A 27 -7.11 9.21 -14.40
N GLY A 28 -6.33 9.52 -15.44
CA GLY A 28 -5.14 8.76 -15.85
C GLY A 28 -4.14 8.46 -14.72
N TRP A 29 -3.89 9.36 -13.76
CA TRP A 29 -3.01 9.05 -12.63
C TRP A 29 -3.63 8.03 -11.67
N PHE A 30 -4.95 8.13 -11.44
CA PHE A 30 -5.69 7.11 -10.68
C PHE A 30 -5.75 5.76 -11.41
N VAL A 31 -5.78 5.76 -12.74
CA VAL A 31 -5.71 4.54 -13.55
C VAL A 31 -4.33 3.90 -13.46
N VAL A 32 -3.23 4.69 -13.50
CA VAL A 32 -1.87 4.16 -13.30
C VAL A 32 -1.68 3.63 -11.88
N PHE A 33 -2.15 4.36 -10.87
CA PHE A 33 -2.15 3.89 -9.49
C PHE A 33 -2.98 2.61 -9.32
N GLY A 34 -4.17 2.56 -9.90
CA GLY A 34 -5.03 1.38 -9.92
C GLY A 34 -4.41 0.19 -10.66
N ALA A 35 -3.64 0.43 -11.72
CA ALA A 35 -2.90 -0.62 -12.43
C ALA A 35 -1.77 -1.20 -11.57
N HIS A 36 -1.03 -0.37 -10.83
CA HIS A 36 -0.07 -0.86 -9.83
C HIS A 36 -0.76 -1.61 -8.69
N MET A 37 -1.96 -1.17 -8.28
CA MET A 37 -2.75 -1.85 -7.26
C MET A 37 -3.27 -3.21 -7.74
N ALA A 38 -3.71 -3.31 -9.00
CA ALA A 38 -4.08 -4.57 -9.62
C ALA A 38 -2.88 -5.51 -9.76
N LEU A 39 -1.72 -4.99 -10.14
CA LEU A 39 -0.48 -5.77 -10.23
C LEU A 39 -0.02 -6.29 -8.86
N ALA A 40 -0.13 -5.46 -7.82
CA ALA A 40 0.11 -5.87 -6.44
C ALA A 40 -0.86 -6.97 -5.98
N ALA A 41 -2.15 -6.86 -6.34
CA ALA A 41 -3.15 -7.88 -6.05
C ALA A 41 -2.85 -9.21 -6.76
N ILE A 42 -2.40 -9.16 -8.02
CA ILE A 42 -1.97 -10.34 -8.78
C ILE A 42 -0.75 -10.99 -8.12
N ALA A 43 0.25 -10.20 -7.72
CA ALA A 43 1.43 -10.71 -7.02
C ALA A 43 1.06 -11.41 -5.71
N LEU A 44 0.17 -10.80 -4.91
CA LEU A 44 -0.37 -11.41 -3.69
C LEU A 44 -1.14 -12.71 -3.98
N TYR A 45 -1.95 -12.73 -5.04
CA TYR A 45 -2.70 -13.92 -5.45
C TYR A 45 -1.79 -15.07 -5.85
N VAL A 46 -0.78 -14.79 -6.70
CA VAL A 46 0.20 -15.80 -7.11
C VAL A 46 0.96 -16.34 -5.91
N ILE A 47 1.40 -15.48 -4.98
CA ILE A 47 2.11 -15.95 -3.78
C ILE A 47 1.21 -16.84 -2.91
N ASN A 48 -0.05 -16.46 -2.73
CA ASN A 48 -0.99 -17.18 -1.89
C ASN A 48 -1.43 -18.54 -2.49
N TYR A 49 -1.58 -18.62 -3.81
CA TYR A 49 -2.10 -19.82 -4.50
C TYR A 49 -1.04 -20.65 -5.24
N SER A 50 0.20 -20.16 -5.40
CA SER A 50 1.30 -20.90 -6.05
C SER A 50 1.79 -22.12 -5.25
N GLY A 51 1.45 -22.20 -3.96
CA GLY A 51 1.97 -23.23 -3.08
C GLY A 51 3.48 -23.10 -2.79
N TRP A 52 4.09 -21.93 -3.05
CA TRP A 52 5.47 -21.66 -2.63
C TRP A 52 5.54 -21.26 -1.16
N ILE A 53 4.49 -20.60 -0.67
CA ILE A 53 4.27 -20.27 0.75
C ILE A 53 2.90 -20.88 1.12
N THR A 54 2.86 -22.21 1.28
CA THR A 54 1.62 -22.99 1.52
C THR A 54 0.97 -22.75 2.88
N GLN A 55 1.65 -22.07 3.79
CA GLN A 55 1.25 -21.93 5.19
C GLN A 55 0.76 -20.52 5.56
N VAL A 56 0.94 -19.52 4.68
CA VAL A 56 0.64 -18.12 5.02
C VAL A 56 -0.31 -17.47 4.02
N TYR A 57 -1.60 -17.50 4.39
CA TYR A 57 -2.65 -16.72 3.73
C TYR A 57 -2.55 -15.23 4.10
N ILE A 58 -2.34 -14.36 3.11
CA ILE A 58 -2.47 -12.90 3.24
C ILE A 58 -3.83 -12.50 2.64
N PRO A 59 -4.74 -11.90 3.43
CA PRO A 59 -6.04 -11.48 2.91
C PRO A 59 -5.86 -10.37 1.88
N ILE A 60 -6.49 -10.52 0.71
CA ILE A 60 -6.49 -9.49 -0.34
C ILE A 60 -7.61 -8.48 -0.04
N ASN A 61 -7.26 -7.39 0.63
CA ASN A 61 -8.17 -6.30 0.97
C ASN A 61 -7.53 -4.94 0.60
N PRO A 62 -8.27 -3.82 0.60
CA PRO A 62 -7.73 -2.52 0.18
C PRO A 62 -6.48 -2.09 0.96
N VAL A 63 -6.36 -2.48 2.23
CA VAL A 63 -5.24 -2.12 3.09
C VAL A 63 -3.98 -2.93 2.73
N THR A 64 -4.10 -4.25 2.57
CA THR A 64 -2.96 -5.11 2.18
C THR A 64 -2.53 -4.84 0.75
N MET A 65 -3.49 -4.67 -0.17
CA MET A 65 -3.22 -4.26 -1.55
C MET A 65 -2.51 -2.91 -1.57
N GLY A 66 -2.98 -1.92 -0.80
CA GLY A 66 -2.34 -0.60 -0.73
C GLY A 66 -0.89 -0.68 -0.22
N ALA A 67 -0.63 -1.47 0.83
CA ALA A 67 0.72 -1.66 1.36
C ALA A 67 1.66 -2.26 0.29
N VAL A 68 1.22 -3.28 -0.43
CA VAL A 68 2.01 -3.91 -1.51
C VAL A 68 2.09 -3.04 -2.76
N THR A 69 1.12 -2.15 -3.00
CA THR A 69 1.17 -1.18 -4.11
C THR A 69 2.24 -0.11 -3.86
N ILE A 70 2.33 0.39 -2.63
CA ILE A 70 3.27 1.44 -2.25
C ILE A 70 4.69 0.87 -2.11
N LEU A 71 4.81 -0.30 -1.48
CA LEU A 71 6.10 -0.88 -1.13
C LEU A 71 6.58 -1.92 -2.14
N GLY A 72 5.71 -2.51 -2.96
CA GLY A 72 6.05 -3.62 -3.86
C GLY A 72 6.30 -4.93 -3.11
N LEU A 73 7.23 -5.74 -3.63
CA LEU A 73 7.70 -6.98 -3.01
C LEU A 73 8.09 -6.84 -1.52
N PRO A 74 8.82 -5.80 -1.07
CA PRO A 74 9.13 -5.66 0.36
C PRO A 74 7.88 -5.35 1.21
N GLY A 75 6.79 -4.85 0.63
CA GLY A 75 5.49 -4.76 1.30
C GLY A 75 4.92 -6.13 1.68
N ILE A 76 5.15 -7.14 0.83
CA ILE A 76 4.76 -8.52 1.12
C ILE A 76 5.59 -9.07 2.28
N ALA A 77 6.90 -8.85 2.26
CA ALA A 77 7.79 -9.25 3.36
C ALA A 77 7.39 -8.57 4.70
N LEU A 78 7.01 -7.30 4.66
CA LEU A 78 6.49 -6.58 5.82
C LEU A 78 5.20 -7.22 6.36
N LEU A 79 4.22 -7.51 5.49
CA LEU A 79 2.95 -8.14 5.90
C LEU A 79 3.18 -9.54 6.48
N LEU A 80 4.10 -10.31 5.90
CA LEU A 80 4.51 -11.62 6.41
C LEU A 80 5.17 -11.51 7.79
N GLY A 81 6.17 -10.62 7.93
CA GLY A 81 6.86 -10.39 9.20
C GLY A 81 5.90 -9.90 10.29
N LEU A 82 5.00 -8.99 9.95
CA LEU A 82 3.98 -8.48 10.86
C LEU A 82 3.05 -9.59 11.35
N LYS A 83 2.61 -10.48 10.44
CA LYS A 83 1.76 -11.63 10.80
C LYS A 83 2.49 -12.60 11.74
N ILE A 84 3.76 -12.89 11.48
CA ILE A 84 4.59 -13.75 12.34
C ILE A 84 4.76 -13.14 13.73
N ILE A 85 5.02 -11.83 13.82
CA ILE A 85 5.25 -11.14 15.10
C ILE A 85 3.96 -11.04 15.93
N LEU A 86 2.83 -10.68 15.31
CA LEU A 86 1.57 -10.47 16.03
C LEU A 86 0.84 -11.76 16.37
N PHE A 87 0.88 -12.75 15.48
CA PHE A 87 0.08 -13.96 15.63
C PHE A 87 0.91 -15.21 15.92
N GLY A 88 2.24 -15.14 15.90
CA GLY A 88 3.14 -16.25 16.24
C GLY A 88 3.04 -17.46 15.32
N GLN A 89 2.21 -17.41 14.27
CA GLN A 89 1.99 -18.52 13.36
C GLN A 89 2.99 -18.45 12.21
N ALA A 90 4.14 -19.09 12.47
CA ALA A 90 5.05 -19.55 11.45
C ALA A 90 4.85 -21.07 11.21
N VAL A 91 3.60 -21.50 11.08
CA VAL A 91 3.17 -22.82 10.57
C VAL A 91 1.77 -22.64 10.01
#